data_AF-A0A962S7S3-F1
#
_entry.id   AF-A0A962S7S3-F1
#
_cell.length_a   1.000
_cell.length_b   1.000
_cell.length_c   1.000
_cell.angle_alpha   90.00
_cell.angle_beta   90.00
_cell.angle_gamma   90.00
#
_symmetry.space_group_name_H-M   'P 1'
#
loop_
_entity.id
_entity.type
_entity.pdbx_description
1 polymer ?
#
loop_
_entity_poly.entity_id
_entity_poly.type
_entity_poly.pdbx_seq_one_letter_code
_entity_poly.pdbx_strand_id
1 'polypeptide(L)' 'MRQAKLMRQRLVALFLTGMLLLFSPLVALWDRPKLLFGLPVLYLYLFSVWILLIAAMAWVVRGRPGD' A
#
# COMPACT_ATOMS: atom_id res chain seq x y z
N MET A 1 -19.99 -4.19 18.31
CA MET A 1 -19.19 -5.33 17.79
C MET A 1 -19.00 -5.37 16.26
N ARG A 2 -19.96 -4.93 15.41
CA ARG A 2 -19.81 -4.94 13.93
C ARG A 2 -18.69 -4.02 13.39
N GLN A 3 -18.44 -2.89 14.04
CA GLN A 3 -17.49 -1.88 13.55
C GLN A 3 -16.02 -2.33 13.61
N ALA A 4 -15.60 -2.99 14.70
CA ALA A 4 -14.26 -3.55 14.81
C ALA A 4 -13.96 -4.63 13.75
N LYS A 5 -15.00 -5.36 13.30
CA LYS A 5 -14.87 -6.39 12.25
C LYS A 5 -14.62 -5.75 10.88
N LEU A 6 -15.29 -4.63 10.57
CA LEU A 6 -15.10 -3.88 9.32
C LEU A 6 -13.74 -3.19 9.27
N MET A 7 -13.27 -2.64 10.39
CA MET A 7 -11.93 -2.03 10.49
C MET A 7 -10.83 -3.07 10.26
N ARG A 8 -10.97 -4.26 10.87
CA ARG A 8 -10.04 -5.38 10.69
C ARG A 8 -10.05 -5.90 9.25
N GLN A 9 -11.23 -5.98 8.61
CA GLN A 9 -11.32 -6.36 7.20
C GLN A 9 -10.68 -5.33 6.27
N ARG A 10 -10.83 -4.03 6.52
CA ARG A 10 -10.16 -2.98 5.73
C ARG A 10 -8.64 -3.04 5.85
N LEU A 11 -8.13 -3.27 7.06
CA LEU A 11 -6.70 -3.46 7.32
C LEU A 11 -6.15 -4.70 6.60
N VAL A 12 -6.87 -5.81 6.68
CA VAL A 12 -6.48 -7.06 5.99
C VAL A 12 -6.58 -6.90 4.47
N ALA A 13 -7.59 -6.20 3.95
CA ALA A 13 -7.70 -5.90 2.52
C ALA A 13 -6.55 -5.00 2.06
N LEU A 14 -6.22 -3.93 2.78
CA LEU A 14 -5.06 -3.08 2.51
C LEU A 14 -3.74 -3.86 2.55
N PHE A 15 -3.58 -4.74 3.54
CA PHE A 15 -2.41 -5.58 3.69
C PHE A 15 -2.28 -6.58 2.54
N LEU A 16 -3.36 -7.29 2.19
CA LEU A 16 -3.37 -8.23 1.07
C LEU A 16 -3.19 -7.52 -0.26
N THR A 17 -3.78 -6.35 -0.45
CA THR A 17 -3.57 -5.51 -1.65
C THR A 17 -2.12 -5.05 -1.73
N GLY A 18 -1.52 -4.59 -0.62
CA GLY A 18 -0.11 -4.22 -0.54
C GLY A 18 0.82 -5.41 -0.81
N MET A 19 0.52 -6.58 -0.24
CA MET A 19 1.25 -7.81 -0.53
C MET A 19 1.11 -8.21 -2.00
N LEU A 20 -0.10 -8.15 -2.56
CA LEU A 20 -0.30 -8.49 -3.97
C LEU A 20 0.46 -7.51 -4.86
N LEU A 21 0.43 -6.21 -4.57
CA LEU A 21 1.18 -5.21 -5.36
C LEU A 21 2.70 -5.40 -5.22
N LEU A 22 3.22 -5.65 -4.02
CA LEU A 22 4.67 -5.76 -3.79
C LEU A 22 5.25 -7.12 -4.18
N PHE A 23 4.47 -8.20 -4.08
CA PHE A 23 4.92 -9.58 -4.34
C PHE A 23 4.30 -10.20 -5.60
N SER A 24 3.50 -9.46 -6.39
CA SER A 24 2.94 -9.99 -7.64
C SER A 24 3.97 -10.05 -8.75
N PRO A 25 3.91 -11.09 -9.62
CA PRO A 25 4.66 -11.14 -10.88
C PRO A 25 4.38 -9.96 -11.83
N LEU A 26 3.37 -9.11 -11.54
CA LEU A 26 3.18 -7.83 -12.22
C LEU A 26 4.42 -6.93 -12.11
N VAL A 27 5.16 -6.99 -10.99
CA VAL A 27 6.46 -6.31 -10.84
C VAL A 27 7.46 -6.78 -11.91
N ALA A 28 7.47 -8.07 -12.22
CA ALA A 28 8.30 -8.63 -13.29
C ALA A 28 7.86 -8.17 -14.69
N LEU A 29 6.59 -7.77 -14.87
CA LEU A 29 6.12 -7.15 -16.12
C LEU A 29 6.68 -5.73 -16.31
N TRP A 30 6.93 -5.02 -15.21
CA TRP A 30 7.60 -3.71 -15.16
C TRP A 30 9.12 -3.79 -15.01
N ASP A 31 9.71 -4.99 -15.07
CA ASP A 31 11.17 -5.21 -15.12
C ASP A 31 11.80 -4.74 -16.45
N ARG A 32 10.98 -4.28 -17.39
CA ARG A 32 11.45 -3.50 -18.54
C ARG A 32 11.87 -2.11 -18.04
N PRO A 33 13.03 -1.56 -18.45
CA PRO A 33 13.50 -0.24 -18.05
C PRO A 33 12.65 0.86 -18.71
N LYS A 34 11.38 0.96 -18.31
CA LYS A 34 10.53 2.09 -18.62
C LYS A 34 10.93 3.20 -17.66
N LEU A 35 11.54 4.23 -18.23
CA LEU A 35 11.91 5.44 -17.54
C LEU A 35 10.74 6.42 -17.63
N LEU A 36 10.31 6.94 -16.49
CA LEU A 36 9.38 8.06 -16.40
C LEU A 36 10.16 9.24 -15.83
N PHE A 37 10.24 10.35 -16.57
CA PHE A 37 11.08 11.51 -16.20
C PHE A 37 12.57 11.15 -15.91
N GLY A 38 13.09 10.10 -16.55
CA GLY A 38 14.46 9.62 -16.31
C GLY A 38 14.62 8.70 -15.09
N LEU A 39 13.54 8.45 -14.33
CA LEU A 39 13.54 7.54 -13.19
C LEU A 39 12.88 6.20 -13.55
N PRO A 40 13.43 5.05 -13.11
CA PRO A 40 12.77 3.77 -13.33
C PRO A 40 11.41 3.71 -12.63
N VAL A 41 10.37 3.37 -13.39
CA VAL A 41 8.98 3.27 -12.90
C VAL A 41 8.85 2.35 -11.68
N LEU A 42 9.73 1.35 -11.57
CA LEU A 42 9.82 0.45 -10.43
C LEU A 42 10.02 1.19 -9.09
N TYR A 43 10.90 2.21 -9.06
CA TYR A 43 11.13 2.98 -7.84
C TYR A 43 9.89 3.81 -7.47
N LEU A 44 9.29 4.49 -8.45
CA LEU A 44 8.07 5.27 -8.22
C LEU A 44 6.95 4.40 -7.66
N TYR A 45 6.80 3.19 -8.18
CA TYR A 45 5.85 2.20 -7.70
C TYR A 45 6.13 1.81 -6.24
N LEU A 46 7.37 1.41 -5.93
CA LEU A 46 7.77 0.99 -4.59
C LEU A 46 7.53 2.09 -3.55
N PHE A 47 8.00 3.32 -3.83
CA PHE A 47 7.80 4.46 -2.94
C PHE A 47 6.32 4.83 -2.78
N SER A 48 5.52 4.75 -3.84
CA SER A 48 4.08 5.03 -3.77
C SER A 48 3.35 4.04 -2.87
N VAL A 49 3.63 2.73 -3.02
CA VAL A 49 3.05 1.69 -2.17
C VAL A 49 3.48 1.89 -0.70
N TRP A 50 4.74 2.23 -0.48
CA TRP A 50 5.27 2.48 0.86
C TRP A 50 4.58 3.67 1.55
N ILE A 51 4.40 4.78 0.83
CA ILE A 51 3.65 5.95 1.32
C ILE A 51 2.19 5.58 1.64
N LEU A 52 1.54 4.80 0.78
CA LEU A 52 0.17 4.32 0.99
C LEU A 52 0.04 3.52 2.30
N LEU A 53 1.00 2.63 2.58
CA LEU A 53 1.04 1.86 3.82
C LEU A 53 1.21 2.76 5.05
N ILE A 54 2.13 3.73 4.99
CA ILE A 54 2.35 4.68 6.09
C ILE A 54 1.10 5.54 6.31
N ALA A 55 0.48 6.06 5.25
CA ALA A 55 -0.73 6.85 5.34
C ALA A 55 -1.90 6.04 5.91
N ALA A 56 -2.05 4.78 5.48
CA ALA A 56 -3.05 3.87 6.03
C ALA A 56 -2.82 3.60 7.53
N MET A 57 -1.56 3.38 7.92
CA MET A 57 -1.19 3.17 9.32
C MET A 57 -1.42 4.44 10.16
N ALA A 58 -1.04 5.60 9.64
CA ALA A 58 -1.28 6.90 10.27
C ALA A 58 -2.78 7.18 10.44
N TRP A 59 -3.61 6.85 9.45
CA TRP A 59 -5.07 6.97 9.57
C TRP A 59 -5.61 6.04 10.65
N VAL A 60 -5.18 4.77 10.68
CA VAL A 60 -5.65 3.80 11.69
C VAL A 60 -5.25 4.23 13.11
N VAL A 61 -4.04 4.75 13.29
CA VAL A 61 -3.57 5.26 14.59
C VAL A 61 -4.31 6.53 15.00
N ARG A 62 -4.46 7.50 14.08
CA ARG A 62 -5.16 8.77 14.32
C ARG A 62 -6.68 8.58 14.48
N GLY A 63 -7.23 7.48 13.98
CA GLY A 63 -8.62 7.07 14.16
C GLY A 63 -8.96 6.55 15.56
N ARG A 64 -8.07 6.64 16.55
CA ARG A 64 -8.42 6.53 17.97
C ARG A 64 -8.77 7.94 18.48
N PRO A 65 -10.06 8.28 18.62
CA PRO A 65 -10.47 9.50 19.30
C PRO A 65 -10.15 9.30 20.77
N GLY A 66 -9.22 10.10 21.25
CA GLY A 66 -8.77 10.10 22.63
C GLY A 66 -7.91 11.33 22.86
N ASP A 67 -8.44 12.49 22.48
CA ASP A 67 -8.27 13.83 23.05
C ASP A 67 -9.53 14.63 22.69
#